data_AF-A0A843F029-F1
#
_entry.id   AF-A0A843F029-F1
#
_cell.length_a   1.000
_cell.length_b   1.000
_cell.length_c   1.000
_cell.angle_alpha   90.00
_cell.angle_beta   90.00
_cell.angle_gamma   90.00
#
_symmetry.space_group_name_H-M   'P 1'
#
loop_
_entity.id
_entity.type
_entity.pdbx_description
1 polymer ?
#
loop_
_entity_poly.entity_id
_entity_poly.type
_entity_poly.pdbx_seq_one_letter_code
_entity_poly.pdbx_strand_id
1 'polypeptide(L)'
;MEESVLVIKAEKYLKEISNDDISIDDIDEFENFKNLYFKLDDRLKSLKQLRRDMEVQGYGTPFTSLNKYGTKSIGEVSLEEVSENSRHNQIFRNKANAKKNILDRVKSAIDSHQIALAHLDQFGYLKCDSCYKKYSVSEYKQLNGKCSCKSDSFSFKISRQNTYRIEIIPFLPLSGNYRVLMADLSKYGRNSFKKVINALKQERTGHVKTISPLFRYKDKN
;
A
#
# COMPACT_ATOMS: atom_id res chain seq x y z
N MET A 1 17.45 7.89 19.39
CA MET A 1 17.70 6.44 19.34
C MET A 1 16.47 5.65 18.92
N GLU A 2 15.26 6.02 19.33
CA GLU A 2 14.02 5.30 18.95
C GLU A 2 13.65 5.39 17.46
N GLU A 3 13.97 6.50 16.78
CA GLU A 3 13.61 6.67 15.37
C GLU A 3 14.33 5.68 14.44
N SER A 4 15.60 5.38 14.68
CA SER A 4 16.33 4.37 13.89
C SER A 4 15.79 2.96 14.14
N VAL A 5 15.21 2.71 15.32
CA VAL A 5 14.63 1.41 15.68
C VAL A 5 13.37 1.14 14.85
N LEU A 6 12.52 2.14 14.58
CA LEU A 6 11.36 1.95 13.71
C LEU A 6 11.75 1.66 12.26
N VAL A 7 12.78 2.32 11.73
CA VAL A 7 13.29 2.01 10.38
C VAL A 7 13.76 0.55 10.31
N ILE A 8 14.57 0.11 11.27
CA ILE A 8 15.09 -1.27 11.33
C ILE A 8 13.95 -2.28 11.48
N LYS A 9 12.98 -1.99 12.37
CA LYS A 9 11.80 -2.85 12.58
C LYS A 9 10.99 -3.00 11.29
N ALA A 10 10.77 -1.89 10.58
CA ALA A 10 10.07 -1.90 9.30
C ALA A 10 10.83 -2.70 8.24
N GLU A 11 12.14 -2.48 8.12
CA GLU A 11 12.97 -3.18 7.14
C GLU A 11 13.01 -4.68 7.40
N LYS A 12 13.14 -5.08 8.68
CA LYS A 12 13.09 -6.49 9.08
C LYS A 12 11.75 -7.11 8.69
N TYR A 13 10.64 -6.44 9.02
CA TYR A 13 9.31 -6.96 8.72
C TYR A 13 9.03 -7.06 7.21
N LEU A 14 9.44 -6.05 6.43
CA LEU A 14 9.32 -6.10 4.97
C LEU A 14 10.19 -7.20 4.36
N LYS A 15 11.35 -7.50 4.96
CA LYS A 15 12.23 -8.60 4.54
C LYS A 15 11.66 -9.97 4.89
N GLU A 16 11.00 -10.11 6.04
CA GLU A 16 10.24 -11.32 6.38
C GLU A 16 9.14 -11.58 5.34
N ILE A 17 8.41 -10.53 4.93
CA ILE A 17 7.41 -10.65 3.87
C ILE A 17 8.04 -11.04 2.52
N SER A 18 9.23 -10.54 2.19
CA SER A 18 9.87 -10.84 0.90
C SER A 18 10.42 -12.26 0.80
N ASN A 19 10.76 -12.88 1.93
CA ASN A 19 11.30 -14.25 1.95
C ASN A 19 10.19 -15.32 1.96
N ASP A 20 8.97 -14.90 2.27
CA ASP A 20 7.81 -15.77 2.28
C ASP A 20 7.17 -15.80 0.89
N ASP A 21 7.47 -16.84 0.12
CA ASP A 21 6.81 -17.08 -1.16
C ASP A 21 5.32 -17.38 -0.96
N ILE A 22 4.51 -16.82 -1.85
CA ILE A 22 3.07 -17.07 -1.90
C ILE A 22 2.78 -17.93 -3.12
N SER A 23 2.42 -19.19 -2.87
CA SER A 23 1.83 -20.03 -3.90
C SER A 23 0.31 -19.81 -3.95
N ILE A 24 -0.25 -19.85 -5.16
CA ILE A 24 -1.70 -19.89 -5.43
C ILE A 24 -2.17 -21.33 -5.70
N ASP A 25 -1.25 -22.29 -5.76
CA ASP A 25 -1.59 -23.67 -6.10
C ASP A 25 -2.65 -24.18 -5.11
N ASP A 26 -3.73 -24.77 -5.64
CA ASP A 26 -4.86 -25.32 -4.89
C ASP A 26 -5.65 -24.30 -4.03
N ILE A 27 -5.74 -23.04 -4.46
CA ILE A 27 -6.58 -22.02 -3.80
C ILE A 27 -8.09 -22.34 -3.83
N ASP A 28 -8.51 -23.31 -4.64
CA ASP A 28 -9.88 -23.82 -4.66
C ASP A 28 -10.22 -24.54 -3.34
N GLU A 29 -9.22 -25.02 -2.61
CA GLU A 29 -9.40 -25.61 -1.28
C GLU A 29 -9.59 -24.54 -0.20
N PHE A 30 -10.64 -24.72 0.62
CA PHE A 30 -11.01 -23.74 1.64
C PHE A 30 -9.88 -23.46 2.64
N GLU A 31 -9.14 -24.49 3.08
CA GLU A 31 -8.06 -24.29 4.06
C GLU A 31 -6.89 -23.50 3.48
N ASN A 32 -6.50 -23.75 2.22
CA ASN A 32 -5.44 -22.99 1.55
C ASN A 32 -5.87 -21.53 1.35
N PHE A 33 -7.10 -21.32 0.86
CA PHE A 33 -7.68 -19.99 0.70
C PHE A 33 -7.73 -19.23 2.04
N LYS A 34 -8.22 -19.87 3.10
CA LYS A 34 -8.34 -19.29 4.45
C LYS A 34 -6.98 -18.95 5.04
N ASN A 35 -6.01 -19.84 4.91
CA ASN A 35 -4.64 -19.61 5.40
C ASN A 35 -4.01 -18.42 4.68
N LEU A 36 -4.14 -18.34 3.36
CA LEU A 36 -3.62 -17.21 2.59
C LEU A 36 -4.30 -15.90 2.98
N TYR A 37 -5.63 -15.89 3.07
CA TYR A 37 -6.41 -14.72 3.43
C TYR A 37 -6.06 -14.22 4.84
N PHE A 38 -5.99 -15.11 5.84
CA PHE A 38 -5.62 -14.74 7.21
C PHE A 38 -4.20 -14.21 7.30
N LYS A 39 -3.25 -14.85 6.61
CA LYS A 39 -1.85 -14.42 6.53
C LYS A 39 -1.75 -13.00 5.96
N LEU A 40 -2.45 -12.70 4.87
CA LEU A 40 -2.45 -11.36 4.25
C LEU A 40 -3.15 -10.30 5.12
N ASP A 41 -4.25 -10.65 5.78
CA ASP A 41 -4.97 -9.74 6.68
C ASP A 41 -4.14 -9.38 7.92
N ASP A 42 -3.46 -10.35 8.55
CA ASP A 42 -2.63 -10.09 9.73
C ASP A 42 -1.37 -9.29 9.38
N ARG A 43 -0.80 -9.53 8.18
CA ARG A 43 0.24 -8.67 7.62
C ARG A 43 -0.25 -7.24 7.40
N LEU A 44 -1.44 -7.08 6.82
CA LEU A 44 -2.03 -5.76 6.58
C LEU A 44 -2.26 -4.99 7.88
N LYS A 45 -2.74 -5.64 8.95
CA LYS A 45 -2.90 -5.02 10.27
C LYS A 45 -1.56 -4.54 10.83
N SER A 46 -0.54 -5.39 10.75
CA SER A 46 0.82 -5.07 11.21
C SER A 46 1.41 -3.89 10.44
N LEU A 47 1.29 -3.88 9.10
CA LEU A 47 1.74 -2.78 8.25
C LEU A 47 1.00 -1.47 8.55
N LYS A 48 -0.33 -1.52 8.76
CA LYS A 48 -1.12 -0.35 9.15
C LYS A 48 -0.67 0.21 10.49
N GLN A 49 -0.35 -0.65 11.46
CA GLN A 49 0.19 -0.22 12.75
C GLN A 49 1.55 0.46 12.56
N LEU A 50 2.44 -0.16 11.79
CA LEU A 50 3.76 0.39 11.48
C LEU A 50 3.69 1.76 10.79
N ARG A 51 2.74 1.95 9.87
CA ARG A 51 2.47 3.25 9.25
C ARG A 51 2.04 4.29 10.28
N ARG A 52 1.11 3.95 11.18
CA ARG A 52 0.65 4.87 12.24
C ARG A 52 1.81 5.27 13.15
N ASP A 53 2.61 4.30 13.60
CA ASP A 53 3.77 4.56 14.47
C ASP A 53 4.77 5.52 13.78
N MET A 54 5.02 5.34 12.49
CA MET A 54 5.87 6.24 11.68
C MET A 54 5.26 7.64 11.50
N GLU A 55 3.94 7.74 11.28
CA GLU A 55 3.23 9.01 11.16
C GLU A 55 3.27 9.81 12.46
N VAL A 56 3.08 9.15 13.62
CA VAL A 56 3.21 9.74 14.95
C VAL A 56 4.62 10.28 15.18
N GLN A 57 5.65 9.57 14.71
CA GLN A 57 7.04 10.03 14.77
C GLN A 57 7.40 11.10 13.71
N GLY A 58 6.43 11.61 12.94
CA GLY A 58 6.66 12.70 11.99
C GLY A 58 7.35 12.30 10.68
N TYR A 59 7.30 11.02 10.30
CA TYR A 59 7.90 10.56 9.03
C TYR A 59 7.18 11.14 7.79
N GLY A 60 5.96 11.66 7.96
CA GLY A 60 5.24 12.35 6.90
C GLY A 60 5.89 13.67 6.47
N THR A 61 6.68 14.31 7.35
CA THR A 61 7.35 15.59 7.09
C THR A 61 8.84 15.54 7.46
N PRO A 62 9.63 14.62 6.86
CA PRO A 62 10.96 14.26 7.36
C PRO A 62 12.04 15.35 7.15
N PHE A 63 11.72 16.41 6.39
CA PHE A 63 12.63 17.54 6.09
C PHE A 63 12.34 18.80 6.90
N THR A 64 11.34 18.81 7.79
CA THR A 64 10.95 20.01 8.58
C THR A 64 12.08 20.54 9.46
N SER A 65 12.95 19.67 9.96
CA SER A 65 14.14 20.05 10.74
C SER A 65 15.25 20.71 9.91
N LEU A 66 15.34 20.43 8.61
CA LEU A 66 16.32 21.06 7.71
C LEU A 66 15.97 22.54 7.43
N ASN A 67 14.67 22.88 7.41
CA ASN A 67 14.23 24.25 7.19
C ASN A 67 14.46 25.17 8.41
N LYS A 68 14.62 24.63 9.63
CA LYS A 68 14.96 25.43 10.82
C LYS A 68 16.42 25.89 10.87
N TYR A 69 17.31 25.24 10.12
CA TYR A 69 18.71 25.63 9.98
C TYR A 69 18.99 26.37 8.65
N GLY A 70 17.95 26.58 7.83
CA GLY A 70 18.03 27.38 6.61
C GLY A 70 18.14 28.86 6.96
N THR A 71 19.23 29.50 6.50
CA THR A 71 19.53 30.93 6.60
C THR A 71 19.79 31.48 8.01
N LYS A 72 20.89 31.06 8.66
CA LYS A 72 21.65 32.03 9.45
C LYS A 72 22.35 32.96 8.47
N SER A 73 22.16 34.27 8.67
CA SER A 73 22.79 35.36 7.94
C SER A 73 24.29 35.11 7.73
N ILE A 74 24.76 35.49 6.54
CA ILE A 74 26.15 35.53 6.11
C ILE A 74 26.94 36.39 7.11
N GLY A 75 27.44 35.78 8.16
CA GLY A 75 28.29 36.40 9.18
C GLY A 75 29.32 35.36 9.59
N GLU A 76 30.54 35.52 9.05
CA GLU A 76 31.78 34.83 9.40
C GLU A 76 31.63 33.38 9.91
N VAL A 77 31.36 32.46 8.98
CA VAL A 77 31.49 31.03 9.22
C VAL A 77 32.87 30.62 8.72
N SER A 78 33.73 30.12 9.60
CA SER A 78 35.07 29.66 9.23
C SER A 78 35.00 28.52 8.20
N LEU A 79 36.01 28.38 7.34
CA LEU A 79 36.00 27.39 6.25
C LEU A 79 35.79 25.95 6.77
N GLU A 80 36.23 25.68 7.99
CA GLU A 80 36.06 24.41 8.72
C GLU A 80 34.60 24.17 9.11
N GLU A 81 33.90 25.21 9.61
CA GLU A 81 32.47 25.15 9.94
C GLU A 81 31.58 24.99 8.70
N VAL A 82 31.99 25.49 7.52
CA VAL A 82 31.28 25.25 6.25
C VAL A 82 31.37 23.78 5.84
N SER A 83 32.54 23.15 6.01
CA SER A 83 32.75 21.73 5.70
C SER A 83 31.95 20.82 6.63
N GLU A 84 31.94 21.10 7.93
CA GLU A 84 31.15 20.34 8.92
C GLU A 84 29.65 20.57 8.73
N ASN A 85 29.21 21.80 8.44
CA ASN A 85 27.81 22.08 8.10
C ASN A 85 27.36 21.36 6.83
N SER A 86 28.24 21.21 5.83
CA SER A 86 27.93 20.46 4.61
C SER A 86 27.75 18.96 4.90
N ARG A 87 28.61 18.37 5.75
CA ARG A 87 28.56 16.97 6.17
C ARG A 87 27.34 16.70 7.06
N HIS A 88 27.06 17.57 8.03
CA HIS A 88 25.87 17.50 8.86
C HIS A 88 24.59 17.60 8.03
N ASN A 89 24.51 18.55 7.09
CA ASN A 89 23.37 18.67 6.18
C ASN A 89 23.18 17.42 5.31
N GLN A 90 24.27 16.81 4.83
CA GLN A 90 24.20 15.56 4.09
C GLN A 90 23.69 14.40 4.96
N ILE A 91 24.15 14.30 6.21
CA ILE A 91 23.67 13.28 7.17
C ILE A 91 22.18 13.47 7.47
N PHE A 92 21.71 14.68 7.72
CA PHE A 92 20.29 14.96 7.96
C PHE A 92 19.43 14.68 6.73
N ARG A 93 19.90 15.03 5.52
CA ARG A 93 19.24 14.68 4.26
C ARG A 93 19.17 13.17 4.06
N ASN A 94 20.24 12.45 4.34
CA ASN A 94 20.27 10.98 4.22
C ASN A 94 19.29 10.32 5.20
N LYS A 95 19.23 10.80 6.45
CA LYS A 95 18.24 10.34 7.45
C LYS A 95 16.80 10.64 7.01
N ALA A 96 16.54 11.85 6.51
CA ALA A 96 15.23 12.24 6.01
C ALA A 96 14.80 11.40 4.78
N ASN A 97 15.72 11.14 3.86
CA ASN A 97 15.50 10.27 2.71
C ASN A 97 15.21 8.82 3.15
N ALA A 98 15.92 8.29 4.14
CA ALA A 98 15.65 6.96 4.69
C ALA A 98 14.23 6.88 5.27
N LYS A 99 13.82 7.89 6.08
CA LYS A 99 12.45 7.99 6.64
C LYS A 99 11.38 8.00 5.54
N LYS A 100 11.58 8.82 4.51
CA LYS A 100 10.66 8.90 3.36
C LYS A 100 10.59 7.58 2.61
N ASN A 101 11.73 6.97 2.32
CA ASN A 101 11.82 5.74 1.55
C ASN A 101 11.13 4.57 2.27
N ILE A 102 11.35 4.40 3.57
CA ILE A 102 10.73 3.31 4.32
C ILE A 102 9.22 3.51 4.44
N LEU A 103 8.75 4.75 4.68
CA LEU A 103 7.32 5.06 4.72
C LEU A 103 6.65 4.80 3.37
N ASP A 104 7.28 5.20 2.26
CA ASP A 104 6.78 4.94 0.90
C ASP A 104 6.68 3.43 0.61
N ARG A 105 7.67 2.64 1.07
CA ARG A 105 7.64 1.17 0.94
C ARG A 105 6.51 0.54 1.75
N VAL A 106 6.33 0.96 3.00
CA VAL A 106 5.22 0.49 3.85
C VAL A 106 3.86 0.83 3.23
N LYS A 107 3.69 2.06 2.70
CA LYS A 107 2.46 2.45 1.99
C LYS A 107 2.20 1.56 0.77
N SER A 108 3.20 1.37 -0.08
CA SER A 108 3.07 0.48 -1.25
C SER A 108 2.76 -0.97 -0.87
N ALA A 109 3.35 -1.48 0.23
CA ALA A 109 3.06 -2.80 0.76
C ALA A 109 1.59 -2.90 1.22
N ILE A 110 1.07 -1.89 1.94
CA ILE A 110 -0.33 -1.80 2.35
C ILE A 110 -1.26 -1.87 1.14
N ASP A 111 -1.01 -1.02 0.13
CA ASP A 111 -1.85 -0.96 -1.08
C ASP A 111 -1.87 -2.33 -1.80
N SER A 112 -0.71 -2.99 -1.88
CA SER A 112 -0.59 -4.32 -2.50
C SER A 112 -1.39 -5.39 -1.76
N HIS A 113 -1.32 -5.39 -0.41
CA HIS A 113 -2.11 -6.32 0.41
C HIS A 113 -3.62 -6.03 0.30
N GLN A 114 -4.02 -4.76 0.19
CA GLN A 114 -5.43 -4.38 -0.01
C GLN A 114 -5.96 -4.87 -1.36
N ILE A 115 -5.17 -4.76 -2.43
CA ILE A 115 -5.52 -5.28 -3.75
C ILE A 115 -5.66 -6.80 -3.70
N ALA A 116 -4.70 -7.49 -3.07
CA ALA A 116 -4.74 -8.94 -2.94
C ALA A 116 -5.99 -9.42 -2.19
N LEU A 117 -6.29 -8.84 -1.03
CA LEU A 117 -7.48 -9.18 -0.23
C LEU A 117 -8.78 -8.89 -0.99
N ALA A 118 -8.86 -7.77 -1.70
CA ALA A 118 -10.05 -7.43 -2.50
C ALA A 118 -10.34 -8.49 -3.58
N HIS A 119 -9.30 -9.01 -4.25
CA HIS A 119 -9.47 -10.09 -5.22
C HIS A 119 -9.84 -11.42 -4.55
N LEU A 120 -9.29 -11.73 -3.37
CA LEU A 120 -9.65 -12.93 -2.62
C LEU A 120 -11.10 -12.89 -2.10
N ASP A 121 -11.57 -11.73 -1.62
CA ASP A 121 -12.96 -11.53 -1.18
C ASP A 121 -13.95 -11.68 -2.35
N GLN A 122 -13.53 -11.29 -3.55
CA GLN A 122 -14.34 -11.49 -4.76
C GLN A 122 -14.31 -12.93 -5.27
N PHE A 123 -13.24 -13.68 -4.99
CA PHE A 123 -13.06 -15.06 -5.44
C PHE A 123 -14.01 -16.02 -4.73
N GLY A 124 -14.02 -16.01 -3.40
CA GLY A 124 -14.70 -17.02 -2.60
C GLY A 124 -15.60 -16.41 -1.53
N TYR A 125 -16.74 -17.04 -1.30
CA TYR A 125 -17.61 -16.74 -0.17
C TYR A 125 -17.99 -18.01 0.57
N LEU A 126 -18.34 -17.84 1.85
CA LEU A 126 -18.79 -18.93 2.69
C LEU A 126 -20.31 -18.94 2.75
N LYS A 127 -20.90 -20.10 2.55
CA LYS A 127 -22.34 -20.31 2.73
C LYS A 127 -22.54 -21.17 3.97
N CYS A 128 -23.32 -20.68 4.94
CA CYS A 128 -23.70 -21.52 6.07
C CYS A 128 -24.70 -22.58 5.61
N ASP A 129 -24.51 -23.84 6.01
CA ASP A 129 -25.40 -24.93 5.58
C ASP A 129 -26.75 -24.90 6.31
N SER A 130 -26.82 -24.33 7.52
CA SER A 130 -28.05 -24.26 8.32
C SER A 130 -28.95 -23.07 7.96
N CYS A 131 -28.40 -21.88 7.75
CA CYS A 131 -29.19 -20.68 7.46
C CYS A 131 -29.03 -20.14 6.03
N TYR A 132 -28.19 -20.77 5.20
CA TYR A 132 -27.92 -20.40 3.82
C TYR A 132 -27.44 -18.96 3.57
N LYS A 133 -27.16 -18.20 4.63
CA LYS A 133 -26.57 -16.85 4.55
C LYS A 133 -25.17 -16.94 3.95
N LYS A 134 -24.86 -15.95 3.11
CA LYS A 134 -23.53 -15.75 2.54
C LYS A 134 -22.72 -14.88 3.51
N TYR A 135 -21.49 -15.29 3.75
CA TYR A 135 -20.52 -14.57 4.58
C TYR A 135 -19.28 -14.29 3.76
N SER A 136 -18.76 -13.08 3.90
CA SER A 136 -17.40 -12.78 3.46
C SER A 136 -16.39 -13.46 4.40
N VAL A 137 -15.16 -13.64 3.94
CA VAL A 137 -14.13 -14.33 4.71
C VAL A 137 -13.64 -13.44 5.85
N SER A 138 -13.69 -12.12 5.66
CA SER A 138 -13.45 -11.14 6.72
C SER A 138 -14.50 -11.24 7.84
N GLU A 139 -15.78 -11.39 7.51
CA GLU A 139 -16.85 -11.61 8.50
C GLU A 139 -16.66 -12.93 9.25
N TYR A 140 -16.31 -14.00 8.52
CA TYR A 140 -16.01 -15.30 9.13
C TYR A 140 -14.87 -15.21 10.16
N LYS A 141 -13.82 -14.44 9.85
CA LYS A 141 -12.70 -14.18 10.79
C LYS A 141 -13.17 -13.42 12.04
N GLN A 142 -14.05 -12.43 11.89
CA GLN A 142 -14.57 -11.65 13.02
C GLN A 142 -15.51 -12.47 13.92
N LEU A 143 -16.24 -13.42 13.33
CA LEU A 143 -17.20 -14.28 14.03
C LEU A 143 -16.55 -15.54 14.64
N ASN A 144 -15.23 -15.68 14.57
CA ASN A 144 -14.47 -16.85 15.04
C ASN A 144 -15.07 -18.19 14.53
N GLY A 145 -15.55 -18.20 13.29
CA GLY A 145 -16.09 -19.41 12.67
C GLY A 145 -17.49 -19.81 13.12
N LYS A 146 -18.23 -18.98 13.87
CA LYS A 146 -19.60 -19.27 14.28
C LYS A 146 -20.61 -18.47 13.44
N CYS A 147 -21.60 -19.16 12.91
CA CYS A 147 -22.71 -18.50 12.25
C CYS A 147 -23.65 -17.82 13.26
N SER A 148 -24.44 -16.83 12.82
CA SER A 148 -25.53 -16.25 13.63
C SER A 148 -26.52 -17.30 14.15
N CYS A 149 -26.61 -18.47 13.51
CA CYS A 149 -27.43 -19.60 13.93
C CYS A 149 -26.69 -20.65 14.80
N LYS A 150 -25.48 -20.34 15.30
CA LYS A 150 -24.63 -21.23 16.14
C LYS A 150 -24.15 -22.53 15.47
N SER A 151 -24.35 -22.67 14.16
CA SER A 151 -23.81 -23.79 13.38
C SER A 151 -22.38 -23.48 12.91
N ASP A 152 -21.53 -24.49 12.97
CA ASP A 152 -20.12 -24.42 12.55
C ASP A 152 -19.89 -24.98 11.13
N SER A 153 -20.96 -25.47 10.46
CA SER A 153 -20.89 -25.99 9.10
C SER A 153 -21.04 -24.90 8.03
N PHE A 154 -19.96 -24.73 7.26
CA PHE A 154 -19.88 -23.81 6.13
C PHE A 154 -19.39 -24.54 4.88
N SER A 155 -20.05 -24.29 3.76
CA SER A 155 -19.60 -24.68 2.43
C SER A 155 -18.91 -23.49 1.74
N PHE A 156 -17.65 -23.69 1.33
CA PHE A 156 -16.91 -22.72 0.53
C PHE A 156 -17.39 -22.77 -0.92
N LYS A 157 -17.69 -21.61 -1.50
CA LYS A 157 -18.13 -21.50 -2.89
C LYS A 157 -17.35 -20.42 -3.63
N ILE A 158 -16.94 -20.75 -4.85
CA ILE A 158 -16.22 -19.85 -5.74
C ILE A 158 -17.22 -19.07 -6.60
N SER A 159 -17.09 -17.74 -6.59
CA SER A 159 -17.97 -16.81 -7.31
C SER A 159 -17.53 -16.60 -8.76
N ARG A 160 -17.91 -17.51 -9.67
CA ARG A 160 -17.57 -17.38 -11.11
C ARG A 160 -18.11 -16.12 -11.82
N GLN A 161 -19.02 -15.37 -11.20
CA GLN A 161 -19.63 -14.16 -11.75
C GLN A 161 -18.82 -12.88 -11.46
N ASN A 162 -17.91 -12.94 -10.49
CA ASN A 162 -17.14 -11.77 -10.05
C ASN A 162 -15.86 -11.60 -10.88
N THR A 163 -15.45 -10.35 -11.07
CA THR A 163 -14.22 -10.00 -11.79
C THR A 163 -13.00 -10.06 -10.87
N TYR A 164 -12.56 -11.27 -10.53
CA TYR A 164 -11.32 -11.48 -9.77
C TYR A 164 -10.15 -11.88 -10.68
N ARG A 165 -8.92 -11.58 -10.24
CA ARG A 165 -7.68 -12.08 -10.85
C ARG A 165 -6.74 -12.51 -9.72
N ILE A 166 -6.78 -13.78 -9.34
CA ILE A 166 -5.92 -14.30 -8.27
C ILE A 166 -4.48 -14.41 -8.76
N GLU A 167 -4.29 -14.72 -10.04
CA GLU A 167 -3.00 -14.89 -10.71
C GLU A 167 -2.03 -13.72 -10.50
N ILE A 168 -2.54 -12.52 -10.22
CA ILE A 168 -1.70 -11.34 -9.99
C ILE A 168 -1.04 -11.34 -8.60
N ILE A 169 -1.57 -12.08 -7.63
CA ILE A 169 -1.18 -11.98 -6.20
C ILE A 169 0.33 -12.22 -5.99
N PRO A 170 0.96 -13.26 -6.56
CA PRO A 170 2.41 -13.48 -6.45
C PRO A 170 3.24 -12.35 -7.05
N PHE A 171 2.72 -11.65 -8.05
CA PHE A 171 3.42 -10.57 -8.74
C PHE A 171 3.24 -9.21 -8.05
N LEU A 172 2.39 -9.12 -7.02
CA LEU A 172 2.21 -7.88 -6.27
C LEU A 172 3.43 -7.59 -5.39
N PRO A 173 3.85 -6.32 -5.25
CA PRO A 173 4.99 -5.93 -4.41
C PRO A 173 4.60 -5.91 -2.92
N LEU A 174 4.27 -7.08 -2.36
CA LEU A 174 3.79 -7.24 -0.99
C LEU A 174 4.81 -6.77 0.05
N SER A 175 6.11 -6.89 -0.22
CA SER A 175 7.19 -6.36 0.62
C SER A 175 7.54 -4.89 0.35
N GLY A 176 6.77 -4.20 -0.49
CA GLY A 176 7.05 -2.83 -0.92
C GLY A 176 8.31 -2.73 -1.79
N ASN A 177 8.72 -3.81 -2.47
CA ASN A 177 9.88 -3.90 -3.36
C ASN A 177 9.62 -3.33 -4.78
N TYR A 178 8.54 -2.54 -4.97
CA TYR A 178 8.16 -2.01 -6.28
C TYR A 178 9.30 -1.26 -7.00
N ARG A 179 10.17 -0.56 -6.26
CA ARG A 179 11.32 0.15 -6.86
C ARG A 179 12.38 -0.81 -7.40
N VAL A 180 12.57 -1.96 -6.75
CA VAL A 180 13.50 -3.00 -7.20
C VAL A 180 12.94 -3.63 -8.46
N LEU A 181 11.67 -4.02 -8.46
CA LEU A 181 10.98 -4.55 -9.65
C LEU A 181 11.01 -3.56 -10.83
N MET A 182 10.86 -2.26 -10.57
CA MET A 182 11.00 -1.22 -11.60
C MET A 182 12.45 -1.07 -12.10
N ALA A 183 13.44 -1.33 -11.26
CA ALA A 183 14.84 -1.31 -11.65
C ALA A 183 15.21 -2.52 -12.52
N ASP A 184 14.55 -3.66 -12.34
CA ASP A 184 14.79 -4.83 -13.19
C ASP A 184 14.20 -4.67 -14.61
N LEU A 185 13.27 -3.73 -14.80
CA LEU A 185 12.74 -3.40 -16.13
C LEU A 185 13.81 -2.79 -17.05
N SER A 186 13.79 -3.23 -18.31
CA SER A 186 14.59 -2.64 -19.39
C SER A 186 14.26 -1.16 -19.60
N LYS A 187 15.17 -0.41 -20.24
CA LYS A 187 14.94 1.01 -20.58
C LYS A 187 13.63 1.22 -21.34
N TYR A 188 13.29 0.30 -22.25
CA TYR A 188 12.02 0.29 -22.96
C TYR A 188 10.84 0.06 -22.00
N GLY A 189 10.91 -0.97 -21.14
CA GLY A 189 9.87 -1.28 -20.15
C GLY A 189 9.58 -0.11 -19.20
N ARG A 190 10.62 0.57 -18.70
CA ARG A 190 10.47 1.76 -17.86
C ARG A 190 9.79 2.92 -18.59
N ASN A 191 10.12 3.14 -19.86
CA ASN A 191 9.51 4.19 -20.67
C ASN A 191 8.03 3.89 -20.97
N SER A 192 7.71 2.64 -21.29
CA SER A 192 6.32 2.19 -21.50
C SER A 192 5.50 2.32 -20.21
N PHE A 193 6.05 1.89 -19.07
CA PHE A 193 5.40 2.04 -17.78
C PHE A 193 5.12 3.51 -17.43
N LYS A 194 6.09 4.41 -17.66
CA LYS A 194 5.89 5.86 -17.48
C LYS A 194 4.76 6.40 -18.35
N LYS A 195 4.66 5.98 -19.62
CA LYS A 195 3.57 6.40 -20.51
C LYS A 195 2.20 5.98 -19.96
N VAL A 196 2.07 4.72 -19.52
CA VAL A 196 0.82 4.20 -18.93
C VAL A 196 0.45 4.98 -17.67
N ILE A 197 1.39 5.19 -16.75
CA ILE A 197 1.13 5.94 -15.51
C ILE A 197 0.73 7.40 -15.81
N ASN A 198 1.35 8.03 -16.80
CA ASN A 198 1.02 9.40 -17.18
C ASN A 198 -0.40 9.49 -17.78
N ALA A 199 -0.79 8.53 -18.62
CA ALA A 199 -2.15 8.45 -19.14
C ALA A 199 -3.18 8.29 -18.01
N LEU A 200 -2.95 7.34 -17.09
CA LEU A 200 -3.82 7.12 -15.92
C LEU A 200 -3.93 8.35 -15.00
N LYS A 201 -2.85 9.13 -14.86
CA LYS A 201 -2.85 10.38 -14.09
C LYS A 201 -3.67 11.47 -14.78
N GLN A 202 -3.57 11.59 -16.11
CA GLN A 202 -4.33 12.56 -16.88
C GLN A 202 -5.84 12.27 -16.81
N GLU A 203 -6.24 11.00 -16.88
CA GLU A 203 -7.64 10.58 -16.70
C GLU A 203 -8.19 10.97 -15.32
N ARG A 204 -7.40 10.86 -14.25
CA ARG A 204 -7.81 11.28 -12.90
C ARG A 204 -7.94 12.80 -12.73
N THR A 205 -7.26 13.59 -13.57
CA THR A 205 -7.32 15.06 -13.54
C THR A 205 -8.43 15.66 -14.41
N GLY A 206 -9.25 14.84 -15.08
CA GLY A 206 -10.43 15.27 -15.83
C GLY A 206 -11.57 15.76 -14.93
N HIS A 207 -11.32 16.78 -14.10
CA HIS A 207 -12.37 17.56 -13.45
C HIS A 207 -12.88 18.57 -14.48
N VAL A 208 -14.13 18.41 -14.92
CA VAL A 208 -14.85 19.47 -15.65
C VAL A 208 -14.97 20.65 -14.68
N LYS A 209 -14.15 21.69 -14.87
CA LYS A 209 -14.12 22.86 -13.98
C LYS A 209 -15.29 23.81 -14.20
N THR A 210 -15.95 23.76 -15.36
CA THR A 210 -17.07 24.65 -15.70
C THR A 210 -18.00 24.01 -16.71
N ILE A 211 -19.29 23.92 -16.36
CA ILE A 211 -20.39 23.73 -17.30
C ILE A 211 -21.16 25.06 -17.28
N SER A 212 -21.05 25.84 -18.35
CA SER A 212 -21.83 27.07 -18.52
C SER A 212 -23.00 26.77 -19.45
N PRO A 213 -24.26 26.71 -18.96
CA PRO A 213 -25.41 26.58 -19.82
C PRO A 213 -25.63 27.91 -20.57
N LEU A 214 -25.70 27.84 -21.89
CA LEU A 214 -25.98 28.99 -22.76
C LEU A 214 -27.44 28.92 -23.21
N PHE A 215 -28.31 29.65 -22.52
CA PHE A 215 -29.72 29.76 -22.90
C PHE A 215 -29.88 30.81 -24.00
N ARG A 216 -30.14 30.37 -25.23
CA ARG A 216 -30.62 31.25 -26.30
C ARG A 216 -32.14 31.29 -26.26
N TYR A 217 -32.71 32.41 -25.88
CA TYR A 217 -34.11 32.70 -26.16
C TYR A 217 -34.24 33.10 -27.64
N LYS A 218 -35.11 32.42 -28.37
CA LYS A 218 -35.59 32.89 -29.67
C LYS A 218 -36.70 33.89 -29.40
N ASP A 219 -36.42 35.17 -29.60
CA ASP A 219 -37.48 36.16 -29.73
C ASP A 219 -38.28 35.87 -31.00
N LYS A 220 -39.60 35.73 -30.84
CA LYS A 220 -40.54 35.74 -31.95
C LYS A 220 -40.88 37.19 -32.26
N ASN A 221 -40.22 37.76 -33.26
CA ASN A 221 -40.75 38.83 -34.10
C ASN A 221 -40.51 38.42 -35.56
#